data_AF-A0A951DE85-F1
#
_entry.id   AF-A0A951DE85-F1
#
_cell.length_a   1.000
_cell.length_b   1.000
_cell.length_c   1.000
_cell.angle_alpha   90.00
_cell.angle_beta   90.00
_cell.angle_gamma   90.00
#
_symmetry.space_group_name_H-M   'P 1'
#
loop_
_entity.id
_entity.type
_entity.pdbx_description
1 polymer ?
#
loop_
_entity_poly.entity_id
_entity_poly.type
_entity_poly.pdbx_seq_one_letter_code
_entity_poly.pdbx_strand_id
1 'polypeptide(L)'
;LSGQCFVLRYFSDDLQNDRLLVVNLGTDLNMDPSPEPLLGPPLEKRWTELWSSDSSAYGGCGTAPLDTDENWRIPGMAAVVLHPVEASIENPEESQTDR
;
A
#
# COMPACT_ATOMS: atom_id res chain seq x y z
N LEU A 1 11.26 -5.08 8.22
CA LEU A 1 9.99 -5.78 8.56
C LEU A 1 10.14 -6.52 9.89
N SER A 2 9.07 -6.71 10.66
CA SER A 2 9.10 -7.53 11.89
C SER A 2 9.12 -9.03 11.54
N GLY A 3 9.40 -9.92 12.50
CA GLY A 3 9.32 -11.38 12.28
C GLY A 3 7.90 -11.91 12.03
N GLN A 4 6.87 -11.08 12.19
CA GLN A 4 5.47 -11.41 11.96
C GLN A 4 4.90 -10.71 10.71
N CYS A 5 5.73 -9.99 9.98
CA CYS A 5 5.34 -9.28 8.77
C CYS A 5 6.26 -9.66 7.62
N PHE A 6 5.66 -10.01 6.49
CA PHE A 6 6.38 -10.32 5.27
C PHE A 6 5.64 -9.79 4.05
N VAL A 7 6.38 -9.69 2.96
CA VAL A 7 5.91 -9.15 1.69
C VAL A 7 6.27 -10.12 0.58
N LEU A 8 5.34 -10.36 -0.33
CA LEU A 8 5.55 -11.13 -1.56
C LEU A 8 5.19 -10.26 -2.76
N ARG A 9 6.12 -10.12 -3.71
CA ARG A 9 5.88 -9.46 -4.98
C ARG A 9 5.72 -10.51 -6.08
N TYR A 10 4.59 -10.47 -6.77
CA TYR A 10 4.31 -11.27 -7.94
C TYR A 10 4.58 -10.43 -9.17
N PHE A 11 5.66 -10.76 -9.88
CA PHE A 11 6.04 -10.07 -11.11
C PHE A 11 5.22 -10.56 -12.29
N SER A 12 4.87 -9.64 -13.17
CA SER A 12 4.19 -9.90 -14.44
C SER A 12 5.05 -9.43 -15.62
N ASP A 13 4.80 -9.99 -16.81
CA ASP A 13 5.44 -9.53 -18.06
C ASP A 13 5.08 -8.07 -18.39
N ASP A 14 3.88 -7.64 -18.00
CA ASP A 14 3.48 -6.23 -17.96
C ASP A 14 3.54 -5.75 -16.51
N LEU A 15 4.44 -4.80 -16.22
CA LEU A 15 4.67 -4.24 -14.88
C LEU A 15 3.40 -3.61 -14.27
N GLN A 16 2.41 -3.24 -15.09
CA GLN A 16 1.11 -2.75 -14.62
C GLN A 16 0.27 -3.85 -13.94
N ASN A 17 0.65 -5.11 -14.12
CA ASN A 17 -0.01 -6.26 -13.54
C ASN A 17 0.76 -6.88 -12.37
N ASP A 18 1.82 -6.23 -11.88
CA ASP A 18 2.47 -6.63 -10.64
C ASP A 18 1.45 -6.65 -9.49
N ARG A 19 1.68 -7.56 -8.53
CA ARG A 19 0.91 -7.59 -7.28
C ARG A 19 1.86 -7.61 -6.10
N LEU A 20 1.54 -6.81 -5.09
CA LEU A 20 2.25 -6.82 -3.82
C LEU A 20 1.30 -7.34 -2.75
N LEU A 21 1.61 -8.50 -2.18
CA LEU A 21 0.90 -9.04 -1.02
C LEU A 21 1.69 -8.67 0.23
N VAL A 22 1.04 -7.93 1.13
CA VAL A 22 1.56 -7.62 2.46
C VAL A 22 0.76 -8.42 3.47
N VAL A 23 1.44 -9.17 4.34
CA VAL A 23 0.82 -9.89 5.44
C VAL A 23 1.49 -9.47 6.73
N ASN A 24 0.69 -9.02 7.69
CA ASN A 24 1.17 -8.67 9.02
C ASN A 24 0.30 -9.35 10.07
N LEU A 25 0.88 -10.33 10.76
CA LEU A 25 0.25 -11.08 11.84
C LEU A 25 0.57 -10.50 13.22
N GLY A 26 1.23 -9.34 13.26
CA GLY A 26 1.56 -8.60 14.47
C GLY A 26 0.71 -7.34 14.64
N THR A 27 1.26 -6.35 15.34
CA THR A 27 0.66 -5.01 15.49
C THR A 27 0.91 -4.14 14.26
N ASP A 28 0.24 -2.99 14.19
CA ASP A 28 0.51 -1.97 13.17
C ASP A 28 2.01 -1.64 13.08
N LEU A 29 2.50 -1.50 11.85
CA LEU A 29 3.88 -1.13 11.56
C LEU A 29 3.90 0.19 10.81
N ASN A 30 4.63 1.15 11.35
CA ASN A 30 5.03 2.36 10.64
C ASN A 30 6.46 2.18 10.17
N MET A 31 6.67 2.14 8.85
CA MET A 31 8.00 2.02 8.28
C MET A 31 8.57 3.42 8.02
N ASP A 32 9.42 3.88 8.93
CA ASP A 32 10.24 5.07 8.77
C ASP A 32 11.51 4.71 7.97
N PRO A 33 11.91 5.47 6.95
CA PRO A 33 12.20 4.92 5.64
C PRO A 33 13.39 3.94 5.66
N SER A 34 13.12 2.73 5.19
CA SER A 34 14.12 1.80 4.70
C SER A 34 13.87 1.68 3.19
N PRO A 35 14.85 1.94 2.31
CA PRO A 35 14.71 1.78 0.87
C PRO A 35 14.68 0.28 0.53
N GLU A 36 13.57 -0.38 0.88
CA GLU A 36 13.32 -1.79 0.59
C GLU A 36 12.93 -1.91 -0.89
N PRO A 37 13.80 -2.43 -1.77
CA PRO A 37 13.55 -2.41 -3.21
C PRO A 37 12.29 -3.19 -3.62
N LEU A 38 11.86 -4.13 -2.77
CA LEU A 38 10.66 -4.93 -2.99
C LEU A 38 9.35 -4.16 -2.76
N LEU A 39 9.37 -3.14 -1.88
CA LEU A 39 8.21 -2.32 -1.57
C LEU A 39 7.99 -1.19 -2.60
N GLY A 40 9.05 -0.78 -3.30
CA GLY A 40 8.96 0.27 -4.31
C GLY A 40 7.97 -0.09 -5.43
N PRO A 41 7.03 0.82 -5.78
CA PRO A 41 6.17 0.62 -6.94
C PRO A 41 7.01 0.60 -8.24
N PRO A 42 6.46 0.06 -9.34
CA PRO A 42 7.03 0.27 -10.67
C PRO A 42 7.20 1.77 -10.99
N LEU A 43 8.06 2.08 -11.97
CA LEU A 43 8.35 3.46 -12.38
C LEU A 43 7.05 4.22 -12.74
N GLU A 44 6.92 5.45 -12.23
CA GLU A 44 5.76 6.33 -12.44
C GLU A 44 4.42 5.79 -11.91
N LYS A 45 4.46 4.80 -11.01
CA LYS A 45 3.28 4.22 -10.36
C LYS A 45 3.26 4.48 -8.87
N ARG A 46 2.09 4.28 -8.27
CA ARG A 46 1.87 4.12 -6.83
C ARG A 46 1.10 2.83 -6.57
N TRP A 47 1.21 2.29 -5.36
CA TRP A 47 0.38 1.15 -4.97
C TRP A 47 -1.00 1.61 -4.51
N THR A 48 -2.02 0.86 -4.93
CA THR A 48 -3.41 1.02 -4.46
C THR A 48 -3.96 -0.32 -4.02
N GLU A 49 -4.85 -0.32 -3.02
CA GLU A 49 -5.56 -1.51 -2.57
C GLU A 49 -6.33 -2.17 -3.72
N LEU A 50 -5.99 -3.44 -3.99
CA LEU A 50 -6.80 -4.33 -4.81
C LEU A 50 -7.77 -5.16 -3.96
N TRP A 51 -7.31 -5.59 -2.78
CA TRP A 51 -8.08 -6.42 -1.85
C TRP A 51 -7.52 -6.28 -0.45
N SER A 52 -8.41 -6.30 0.54
CA SER A 52 -8.05 -6.36 1.96
C SER A 52 -8.86 -7.42 2.70
N SER A 53 -8.19 -8.16 3.59
CA SER A 53 -8.86 -9.04 4.55
C SER A 53 -9.76 -8.27 5.52
N ASP A 54 -9.49 -6.98 5.74
CA ASP A 54 -10.28 -6.10 6.61
C ASP A 54 -11.35 -5.32 5.83
N SER A 55 -11.66 -5.72 4.59
CA SER A 55 -12.78 -5.15 3.84
C SER A 55 -14.12 -5.36 4.57
N SER A 56 -15.03 -4.40 4.44
CA SER A 56 -16.39 -4.47 5.01
C SER A 56 -17.19 -5.68 4.50
N ALA A 57 -16.87 -6.20 3.32
CA ALA A 57 -17.43 -7.44 2.79
C ALA A 57 -17.14 -8.67 3.66
N TYR A 58 -16.08 -8.61 4.49
CA TYR A 58 -15.69 -9.66 5.44
C TYR A 58 -15.98 -9.27 6.90
N GLY A 59 -16.70 -8.15 7.13
CA GLY A 59 -17.00 -7.63 8.46
C GLY A 59 -15.89 -6.77 9.08
N GLY A 60 -14.90 -6.37 8.28
CA GLY A 60 -13.83 -5.47 8.69
C GLY A 60 -14.20 -3.98 8.59
N CYS A 61 -13.25 -3.11 8.97
CA CYS A 61 -13.45 -1.65 9.00
C CYS A 61 -12.99 -0.93 7.72
N GLY A 62 -12.50 -1.68 6.73
CA GLY A 62 -11.77 -1.15 5.58
C GLY A 62 -10.27 -1.04 5.88
N THR A 63 -9.50 -0.64 4.89
CA THR A 63 -8.06 -0.49 5.03
C THR A 63 -7.63 0.85 4.48
N ALA A 64 -6.91 1.61 5.32
CA ALA A 64 -6.33 2.88 4.89
C ALA A 64 -5.20 2.61 3.87
N PRO A 65 -4.87 3.56 2.98
CA PRO A 65 -3.75 3.39 2.06
C PRO A 65 -2.46 3.03 2.78
N LEU A 66 -1.82 1.93 2.35
CA LEU A 66 -0.55 1.47 2.92
C LEU A 66 0.63 2.33 2.45
N ASP A 67 0.62 2.70 1.16
CA ASP A 67 1.64 3.49 0.49
C ASP A 67 1.22 4.98 0.50
N THR A 68 1.72 5.71 1.49
CA THR A 68 1.45 7.15 1.68
C THR A 68 2.68 7.98 1.33
N ASP A 69 2.50 9.27 1.05
CA ASP A 69 3.59 10.16 0.64
C ASP A 69 4.68 10.33 1.72
N GLU A 70 4.33 10.08 2.98
CA GLU A 70 5.27 10.15 4.10
C GLU A 70 6.01 8.83 4.29
N ASN A 71 5.27 7.73 4.51
CA ASN A 71 5.83 6.44 4.91
C ASN A 71 4.82 5.29 4.69
N TRP A 72 5.32 4.05 4.71
CA TRP A 72 4.45 2.86 4.67
C TRP A 72 3.77 2.62 6.01
N ARG A 73 2.44 2.46 5.99
CA ARG A 73 1.61 2.10 7.15
C ARG A 73 0.97 0.74 6.94
N ILE A 74 1.58 -0.31 7.50
CA ILE A 74 1.09 -1.68 7.33
C ILE A 74 0.17 -2.01 8.52
N PRO A 75 -1.14 -2.24 8.28
CA PRO A 75 -2.07 -2.61 9.35
C PRO A 75 -1.65 -3.93 9.99
N GLY A 76 -1.81 -4.03 11.31
CA GLY A 76 -1.67 -5.25 12.07
C GLY A 76 -2.83 -6.21 11.82
N MET A 77 -2.60 -7.50 12.09
CA MET A 77 -3.61 -8.55 11.97
C MET A 77 -4.34 -8.56 10.60
N ALA A 78 -3.64 -8.21 9.53
CA ALA A 78 -4.24 -8.00 8.21
C ALA A 78 -3.39 -8.56 7.07
N ALA A 79 -4.06 -8.89 5.98
CA ALA A 79 -3.47 -9.21 4.69
C ALA A 79 -4.06 -8.29 3.62
N VAL A 80 -3.20 -7.63 2.85
CA VAL A 80 -3.59 -6.64 1.85
C VAL A 80 -2.86 -6.93 0.54
N VAL A 81 -3.61 -6.97 -0.56
CA VAL A 81 -3.07 -7.08 -1.91
C VAL A 81 -3.16 -5.71 -2.55
N LEU A 82 -2.03 -5.27 -3.12
CA LEU A 82 -1.91 -4.01 -3.84
C LEU A 82 -1.66 -4.28 -5.32
N HIS A 83 -2.11 -3.35 -6.15
CA HIS A 83 -1.79 -3.29 -7.58
C HIS A 83 -1.28 -1.90 -7.94
N PRO A 84 -0.45 -1.76 -8.99
CA PRO A 84 0.06 -0.47 -9.39
C PRO A 84 -1.04 0.31 -10.14
N VAL A 85 -1.08 1.61 -9.89
CA VAL A 85 -1.85 2.59 -10.67
C VAL A 85 -0.95 3.74 -11.08
N GLU A 86 -1.33 4.51 -12.10
CA GLU A 86 -0.62 5.74 -12.45
C GLU A 86 -0.49 6.65 -11.22
N ALA A 87 0.72 7.14 -10.95
CA ALA A 87 0.88 8.22 -9.99
C ALA A 87 0.26 9.49 -10.59
N SER A 88 -0.96 9.83 -10.18
CA SER A 88 -1.54 11.14 -10.52
C SER A 88 -0.66 12.22 -9.91
N ILE A 89 -0.24 13.19 -10.74
CA ILE A 89 0.36 14.42 -10.23
C ILE A 89 -0.76 15.20 -9.55
N GLU A 90 -0.95 15.02 -8.24
CA GLU A 90 -1.80 15.92 -7.48
C GLU A 90 -1.15 17.30 -7.50
N ASN A 91 -1.79 18.21 -8.21
CA ASN A 91 -1.37 19.61 -8.26
C ASN A 91 -1.74 20.23 -6.90
N PRO A 92 -0.79 20.74 -6.08
CA PRO A 92 -1.06 21.15 -4.70
C PRO A 92 -2.00 22.37 -4.50
N GLU A 93 -2.69 22.85 -5.54
CA GLU A 93 -3.30 24.19 -5.56
C GLU A 93 -4.84 24.27 -5.41
N GLU A 94 -5.56 23.17 -5.17
CA GLU A 94 -7.02 23.21 -4.93
C GLU A 94 -7.43 22.85 -3.49
N SER A 95 -6.76 23.46 -2.51
CA SER A 95 -7.28 23.52 -1.12
C SER A 95 -7.19 24.94 -0.60
N GLN A 96 -7.73 25.89 -1.36
CA GLN A 96 -7.99 27.25 -0.87
C GLN A 96 -9.17 27.89 -1.60
N THR A 97 -10.36 27.33 -1.40
CA THR A 97 -11.60 28.12 -1.53
C THR A 97 -12.57 27.64 -0.46
N ASP A 98 -12.39 28.18 0.75
CA ASP A 98 -13.50 28.34 1.68
C ASP A 98 -13.43 29.77 2.25
N ARG A 99 -14.25 30.65 1.68
CA ARG A 99 -14.73 31.92 2.23
C ARG A 99 -16.13 32.18 1.72
#